data_AF-A0A0R2W6U8-F1
#
_entry.id   AF-A0A0R2W6U8-F1
#
_cell.length_a   1.000
_cell.length_b   1.000
_cell.length_c   1.000
_cell.angle_alpha   90.00
_cell.angle_beta   90.00
_cell.angle_gamma   90.00
#
_symmetry.space_group_name_H-M   'P 1'
#
loop_
_entity.id
_entity.type
_entity.pdbx_description
1 polymer ?
#
loop_
_entity_poly.entity_id
_entity_poly.type
_entity_poly.pdbx_seq_one_letter_code
_entity_poly.pdbx_strand_id
1 'polypeptide(L)'
;MHLERLISLLEIIAVVGRPVSVSEVKAASGLPKPTCYRLVQNLLDQGLIHEPNKDGRYIIGERLIRIALLGKSDVDVRRVAAPLLKLGASNFNETVFLARFRDSKIEIIHVETPEDPARAFIHPGIGERPLHACSCSKAIAAFAEEHFLDVILKGPFQAFTENTKTTRQELLE
;
A
#
# COMPACT_ATOMS: atom_id res chain seq x y z
N MET A 1 23.16 -5.85 19.43
CA MET A 1 22.61 -5.74 20.80
C MET A 1 21.35 -4.89 20.95
N HIS A 2 21.30 -3.61 20.54
CA HIS A 2 20.06 -2.80 20.71
C HIS A 2 18.94 -3.14 19.71
N LEU A 3 19.30 -3.43 18.45
CA LEU A 3 18.34 -3.78 17.40
C LEU A 3 17.68 -5.15 17.63
N GLU A 4 18.45 -6.16 18.01
CA GLU A 4 17.95 -7.51 18.31
C GLU A 4 16.86 -7.49 19.39
N ARG A 5 17.03 -6.66 20.44
CA ARG A 5 16.04 -6.52 21.50
C ARG A 5 14.74 -5.89 20.97
N LEU A 6 14.83 -4.86 20.13
CA LEU A 6 13.65 -4.24 19.52
C LEU A 6 12.89 -5.22 18.62
N ILE A 7 13.62 -5.99 17.80
CA ILE A 7 13.05 -7.04 16.94
C ILE A 7 12.35 -8.10 17.80
N SER A 8 13.02 -8.59 18.84
CA SER A 8 12.43 -9.57 19.76
C SER A 8 11.16 -9.06 20.44
N LEU A 9 11.11 -7.77 20.85
CA LEU A 9 9.88 -7.19 21.40
C LEU A 9 8.75 -7.16 20.35
N LEU A 10 9.06 -6.80 19.10
CA LEU A 10 8.07 -6.82 18.00
C LEU A 10 7.53 -8.23 17.75
N GLU A 11 8.39 -9.25 17.76
CA GLU A 11 7.99 -10.66 17.60
C GLU A 11 7.09 -11.13 18.74
N ILE A 12 7.46 -10.81 19.99
CA ILE A 12 6.64 -11.11 21.18
C ILE A 12 5.25 -10.47 21.06
N ILE A 13 5.18 -9.20 20.64
CA ILE A 13 3.90 -8.49 20.49
C ILE A 13 3.09 -9.09 19.33
N ALA A 14 3.72 -9.42 18.20
CA ALA A 14 3.05 -9.94 17.02
C ALA A 14 2.44 -11.34 17.24
N VAL A 15 3.20 -12.26 17.84
CA VAL A 15 2.80 -13.68 17.99
C VAL A 15 1.58 -13.86 18.89
N VAL A 16 1.37 -12.96 19.86
CA VAL A 16 0.28 -13.10 20.84
C VAL A 16 -1.10 -12.88 20.22
N GLY A 17 -1.22 -12.16 19.10
CA GLY A 17 -2.48 -11.98 18.36
C GLY A 17 -3.56 -11.18 19.11
N ARG A 18 -3.22 -10.49 20.19
CA ARG A 18 -4.09 -9.57 20.96
C ARG A 18 -3.27 -8.43 21.57
N PRO A 19 -3.89 -7.34 22.06
CA PRO A 19 -3.18 -6.30 22.81
C PRO A 19 -2.43 -6.85 24.03
N VAL A 20 -1.16 -6.46 24.19
CA VAL A 20 -0.27 -6.91 25.27
C VAL A 20 0.26 -5.75 26.12
N SER A 21 0.28 -5.92 27.43
CA SER A 21 0.85 -4.93 28.35
C SER A 21 2.38 -4.96 28.38
N VAL A 22 3.02 -3.86 28.80
CA VAL A 22 4.48 -3.82 29.01
C VAL A 22 4.95 -4.89 30.00
N SER A 23 4.11 -5.23 31.00
CA SER A 23 4.40 -6.29 31.97
C SER A 23 4.48 -7.67 31.33
N GLU A 24 3.58 -7.97 30.38
CA GLU A 24 3.60 -9.22 29.61
C GLU A 24 4.83 -9.28 28.70
N VAL A 25 5.14 -8.18 28.01
CA VAL A 25 6.33 -8.06 27.15
C VAL A 25 7.62 -8.21 27.95
N LYS A 26 7.71 -7.62 29.15
CA LYS A 26 8.83 -7.77 30.08
C LYS A 26 9.00 -9.23 30.51
N ALA A 27 7.91 -9.90 30.89
CA ALA A 27 7.93 -11.29 31.32
C ALA A 27 8.43 -12.21 30.20
N ALA A 28 7.99 -11.98 28.96
CA ALA A 28 8.41 -12.77 27.80
C ALA A 28 9.84 -12.47 27.32
N SER A 29 10.30 -11.22 27.44
CA SER A 29 11.61 -10.79 26.93
C SER A 29 12.77 -10.99 27.91
N GLY A 30 12.49 -11.19 29.21
CA GLY A 30 13.51 -11.28 30.26
C GLY A 30 14.29 -9.98 30.51
N LEU A 31 13.86 -8.85 29.93
CA LEU A 31 14.57 -7.58 30.04
C LEU A 31 14.32 -6.89 31.39
N PRO A 32 15.31 -6.14 31.92
CA PRO A 32 15.10 -5.28 33.08
C PRO A 32 13.98 -4.26 32.83
N LYS A 33 13.16 -3.97 33.85
CA LYS A 33 11.99 -3.08 33.74
C LYS A 33 12.31 -1.74 33.04
N PRO A 34 13.36 -0.97 33.43
CA PRO A 34 13.65 0.31 32.77
C PRO A 34 13.98 0.14 31.27
N THR A 35 14.62 -0.97 30.90
CA THR A 35 14.98 -1.26 29.50
C THR A 35 13.73 -1.60 28.69
N CYS A 36 12.85 -2.45 29.20
CA CYS A 36 11.63 -2.83 28.51
C CYS A 36 10.73 -1.62 28.23
N TYR A 37 10.50 -0.78 29.25
CA TYR A 37 9.67 0.43 29.09
C TYR A 37 10.27 1.40 28.06
N ARG A 38 11.58 1.65 28.11
CA ARG A 38 12.26 2.53 27.14
C ARG A 38 12.17 1.98 25.71
N LEU A 39 12.33 0.67 25.51
CA LEU A 39 12.25 0.07 24.17
C LEU A 39 10.82 0.07 23.62
N VAL A 40 9.83 -0.22 24.45
CA VAL A 40 8.40 -0.12 24.07
C VAL A 40 8.06 1.31 23.68
N GLN A 41 8.49 2.31 24.48
CA GLN A 41 8.28 3.71 24.15
C GLN A 41 8.93 4.08 22.81
N ASN A 42 10.18 3.66 22.57
CA ASN A 42 10.83 3.89 21.29
C ASN A 42 10.05 3.27 20.11
N LEU A 43 9.51 2.06 20.26
CA LEU A 43 8.71 1.43 19.20
C LEU A 43 7.40 2.20 18.97
N LEU A 44 6.77 2.71 20.03
CA LEU A 44 5.55 3.49 19.99
C LEU A 44 5.78 4.84 19.30
N ASP A 45 6.83 5.58 19.71
CA ASP A 45 7.22 6.86 19.12
C ASP A 45 7.54 6.74 17.62
N GLN A 46 8.06 5.58 17.22
CA GLN A 46 8.37 5.26 15.83
C GLN A 46 7.19 4.68 15.05
N GLY A 47 6.00 4.54 15.66
CA GLY A 47 4.79 3.98 15.04
C GLY A 47 4.88 2.49 14.67
N LEU A 48 5.88 1.77 15.18
CA LEU A 48 6.07 0.34 14.92
C LEU A 48 5.14 -0.53 15.78
N ILE A 49 4.71 -0.01 16.92
CA ILE A 49 3.61 -0.53 17.73
C ILE A 49 2.58 0.59 17.96
N HIS A 50 1.37 0.21 18.37
CA HIS A 50 0.25 1.13 18.61
C HIS A 50 -0.52 0.74 19.88
N GLU A 51 -1.09 1.73 20.58
CA GLU A 51 -1.88 1.56 21.80
C GLU A 51 -3.36 1.92 21.53
N PRO A 52 -4.21 0.95 21.12
CA PRO A 52 -5.52 1.24 20.58
C PRO A 52 -6.49 1.87 21.58
N ASN A 53 -6.41 1.47 22.85
CA ASN A 53 -7.38 1.87 23.88
C ASN A 53 -6.81 2.85 24.91
N LYS A 54 -5.55 3.29 24.77
CA LYS A 54 -4.83 4.12 25.76
C LYS A 54 -4.81 3.51 27.18
N ASP A 55 -4.78 2.18 27.27
CA ASP A 55 -4.84 1.38 28.51
C ASP A 55 -3.49 0.70 28.86
N GLY A 56 -2.40 1.11 28.21
CA GLY A 56 -1.07 0.54 28.34
C GLY A 56 -0.91 -0.82 27.66
N ARG A 57 -1.78 -1.16 26.70
CA ARG A 57 -1.68 -2.39 25.90
C ARG A 57 -1.38 -2.09 24.43
N TYR A 58 -0.42 -2.83 23.89
CA TYR A 58 0.16 -2.57 22.58
C TYR A 58 -0.15 -3.68 21.58
N ILE A 59 -0.32 -3.29 20.33
CA ILE A 59 -0.38 -4.15 19.15
C ILE A 59 0.67 -3.70 18.13
N ILE A 60 0.86 -4.47 17.05
CA ILE A 60 1.67 -4.02 15.92
C ILE A 60 1.07 -2.75 15.30
N GLY A 61 1.93 -1.77 15.04
CA GLY A 61 1.56 -0.49 14.48
C GLY A 61 1.53 -0.51 12.96
N GLU A 62 0.77 0.42 12.39
CA GLU A 62 0.55 0.53 10.95
C GLU A 62 1.86 0.69 10.17
N ARG A 63 2.86 1.39 10.73
CA ARG A 63 4.15 1.58 10.06
C ARG A 63 4.88 0.26 9.82
N LEU A 64 4.84 -0.68 10.77
CA LEU A 64 5.48 -1.99 10.57
C LEU A 64 4.76 -2.80 9.49
N ILE A 65 3.42 -2.78 9.49
CA ILE A 65 2.60 -3.40 8.45
C ILE A 65 2.97 -2.80 7.09
N ARG A 66 3.04 -1.47 7.01
CA ARG A 66 3.45 -0.75 5.80
C ARG A 66 4.84 -1.16 5.32
N ILE A 67 5.84 -1.21 6.20
CA ILE A 67 7.20 -1.68 5.85
C ILE A 67 7.17 -3.12 5.31
N ALA A 68 6.45 -4.01 5.98
CA ALA A 68 6.33 -5.41 5.56
C ALA A 68 5.63 -5.54 4.20
N LEU A 69 4.62 -4.70 3.91
CA LEU A 69 3.90 -4.72 2.64
C LEU A 69 4.64 -4.01 1.52
N LEU A 70 5.37 -2.93 1.80
CA LEU A 70 6.21 -2.23 0.82
C LEU A 70 7.33 -3.13 0.29
N GLY A 71 7.85 -4.04 1.12
CA GLY A 71 8.82 -5.06 0.70
C GLY A 71 8.24 -6.25 -0.05
N LYS A 72 6.90 -6.40 -0.11
CA LYS A 72 6.27 -7.51 -0.84
C LYS A 72 6.11 -7.18 -2.33
N SER A 73 6.54 -8.14 -3.16
CA SER A 73 6.29 -8.14 -4.60
C SER A 73 4.78 -8.09 -4.92
N ASP A 74 4.43 -7.67 -6.14
CA ASP A 74 3.04 -7.69 -6.63
C ASP A 74 2.43 -9.10 -6.74
N VAL A 75 3.20 -10.16 -6.46
CA VAL A 75 2.82 -11.55 -6.74
C VAL A 75 1.51 -11.95 -6.06
N ASP A 76 1.32 -11.62 -4.77
CA ASP A 76 0.11 -12.02 -4.05
C ASP A 76 -1.14 -11.32 -4.59
N VAL A 77 -1.07 -10.00 -4.84
CA VAL A 77 -2.21 -9.25 -5.38
C VAL A 77 -2.52 -9.65 -6.82
N ARG A 78 -1.48 -9.89 -7.65
CA ARG A 78 -1.66 -10.40 -9.02
C ARG A 78 -2.30 -11.78 -9.00
N ARG A 79 -1.85 -12.68 -8.13
CA ARG A 79 -2.38 -14.04 -8.01
C ARG A 79 -3.88 -14.05 -7.68
N VAL A 80 -4.32 -13.14 -6.81
CA VAL A 80 -5.75 -13.03 -6.44
C VAL A 80 -6.57 -12.30 -7.50
N ALA A 81 -6.02 -11.25 -8.12
CA ALA A 81 -6.75 -10.41 -9.06
C ALA A 81 -6.82 -11.01 -10.47
N ALA A 82 -5.79 -11.75 -10.93
CA ALA A 82 -5.69 -12.25 -12.30
C ALA A 82 -6.93 -13.06 -12.76
N PRO A 83 -7.48 -14.01 -11.99
CA PRO A 83 -8.68 -14.74 -12.40
C PRO A 83 -9.90 -13.84 -12.61
N LEU A 84 -10.04 -12.79 -11.79
CA LEU A 84 -11.16 -11.83 -11.87
C LEU A 84 -10.99 -10.90 -13.08
N LEU A 85 -9.78 -10.41 -13.31
CA LEU A 85 -9.45 -9.58 -14.47
C LEU A 85 -9.63 -10.36 -15.78
N LYS A 86 -9.26 -11.64 -15.79
CA LYS A 86 -9.43 -12.53 -16.93
C LYS A 86 -10.90 -12.75 -17.26
N LEU A 87 -11.72 -12.97 -16.24
CA LEU A 87 -13.18 -13.05 -16.40
C LEU A 87 -13.74 -11.72 -16.96
N GLY A 88 -13.27 -10.58 -16.46
CA GLY A 88 -13.64 -9.27 -16.97
C GLY A 88 -13.27 -9.10 -18.45
N ALA A 89 -12.02 -9.41 -18.82
CA ALA A 89 -11.54 -9.30 -20.19
C ALA A 89 -12.34 -10.19 -21.16
N SER A 90 -12.72 -11.38 -20.72
CA SER A 90 -13.56 -12.30 -21.48
C SER A 90 -15.00 -11.80 -21.63
N ASN A 91 -15.61 -11.32 -20.53
CA ASN A 91 -17.00 -10.88 -20.52
C ASN A 91 -17.23 -9.59 -21.29
N PHE A 92 -16.30 -8.63 -21.18
CA PHE A 92 -16.40 -7.35 -21.86
C PHE A 92 -15.76 -7.38 -23.25
N ASN A 93 -15.01 -8.44 -23.58
CA ASN A 93 -14.22 -8.54 -24.79
C ASN A 93 -13.27 -7.33 -24.99
N GLU A 94 -12.71 -6.83 -23.89
CA GLU A 94 -11.81 -5.67 -23.83
C GLU A 94 -10.60 -5.94 -22.94
N THR A 95 -9.53 -5.16 -23.09
CA THR A 95 -8.37 -5.22 -22.19
C THR A 95 -8.74 -4.71 -20.79
N VAL A 96 -8.43 -5.49 -19.76
CA VAL A 96 -8.63 -5.13 -18.35
C VAL A 96 -7.29 -5.19 -17.63
N PHE A 97 -7.03 -4.25 -16.74
CA PHE A 97 -5.75 -4.17 -16.06
C PHE A 97 -5.88 -3.72 -14.61
N LEU A 98 -4.87 -4.09 -13.81
CA LEU A 98 -4.71 -3.66 -12.43
C LEU A 98 -3.58 -2.65 -12.34
N ALA A 99 -3.87 -1.50 -11.75
CA ALA A 99 -2.90 -0.47 -11.44
C ALA A 99 -2.80 -0.23 -9.94
N ARG A 100 -1.64 0.24 -9.48
CA ARG A 100 -1.40 0.59 -8.07
C ARG A 100 -0.65 1.92 -7.97
N PHE A 101 -0.84 2.60 -6.85
CA PHE A 101 0.00 3.73 -6.45
C PHE A 101 1.09 3.26 -5.47
N ARG A 102 2.36 3.53 -5.80
CA ARG A 102 3.54 3.26 -4.94
C ARG A 102 4.58 4.34 -5.21
N ASP A 103 5.27 4.80 -4.17
CA ASP A 103 6.43 5.69 -4.28
C ASP A 103 6.16 6.91 -5.18
N SER A 104 5.00 7.53 -4.99
CA SER A 104 4.55 8.69 -5.76
C SER A 104 4.33 8.44 -7.27
N LYS A 105 4.15 7.17 -7.65
CA LYS A 105 3.96 6.72 -9.04
C LYS A 105 2.73 5.82 -9.14
N ILE A 106 2.10 5.82 -10.31
CA ILE A 106 1.03 4.89 -10.66
C ILE A 106 1.56 3.91 -11.68
N GLU A 107 1.42 2.61 -11.40
CA GLU A 107 1.97 1.55 -12.24
C GLU A 107 0.89 0.55 -12.59
N ILE A 108 0.78 0.19 -13.87
CA ILE A 108 0.04 -1.00 -14.27
C ILE A 108 0.89 -2.20 -13.90
N ILE A 109 0.34 -3.09 -13.09
CA ILE A 109 1.03 -4.28 -12.58
C ILE A 109 0.47 -5.57 -13.17
N HIS A 110 -0.75 -5.58 -13.69
CA HIS A 110 -1.30 -6.76 -14.35
C HIS A 110 -2.19 -6.35 -15.51
N VAL A 111 -2.19 -7.13 -16.58
CA VAL A 111 -3.05 -6.93 -17.75
C VAL A 111 -3.59 -8.29 -18.16
N GLU A 112 -4.89 -8.32 -18.45
CA GLU A 112 -5.58 -9.43 -19.10
C GLU A 112 -6.21 -8.90 -20.38
N THR A 113 -6.14 -9.68 -21.45
CA THR A 113 -6.66 -9.32 -22.77
C THR A 113 -7.78 -10.26 -23.18
N PRO A 114 -8.62 -9.87 -24.15
CA PRO A 114 -9.63 -10.77 -24.68
C PRO A 114 -9.03 -12.09 -25.20
N GLU A 115 -9.76 -13.19 -25.04
CA GLU A 115 -9.33 -14.50 -25.55
C GLU A 115 -9.66 -14.70 -27.03
N ASP A 116 -10.59 -13.92 -27.59
CA ASP A 116 -11.01 -14.02 -28.99
C ASP A 116 -9.87 -13.56 -29.93
N PRO A 117 -9.25 -14.47 -30.71
CA PRO A 117 -8.14 -14.11 -31.60
C PRO A 117 -8.58 -13.23 -32.78
N ALA A 118 -9.88 -13.15 -33.09
CA ALA A 118 -10.39 -12.24 -34.12
C ALA A 118 -10.57 -10.80 -33.61
N ARG A 119 -10.49 -10.58 -32.28
CA ARG A 119 -10.66 -9.26 -31.67
C ARG A 119 -9.34 -8.51 -31.66
N ALA A 120 -9.31 -7.35 -32.32
CA ALA A 120 -8.25 -6.37 -32.12
C ALA A 120 -8.40 -5.71 -30.74
N PHE A 121 -7.31 -5.66 -29.98
CA PHE A 121 -7.22 -4.99 -28.68
C PHE A 121 -5.91 -4.24 -28.53
N ILE A 122 -5.86 -3.30 -27.57
CA ILE A 122 -4.63 -2.59 -27.20
C ILE A 122 -4.14 -3.18 -25.88
N HIS A 123 -2.90 -3.67 -25.87
CA HIS A 123 -2.22 -4.04 -24.64
C HIS A 123 -1.44 -2.82 -24.11
N PRO A 124 -1.83 -2.20 -22.98
CA PRO A 124 -1.20 -0.96 -22.52
C PRO A 124 0.26 -1.18 -22.08
N GLY A 125 0.62 -2.41 -21.70
CA GLY A 125 1.92 -2.73 -21.11
C GLY A 125 1.91 -2.56 -19.58
N ILE A 126 2.91 -3.15 -18.94
CA ILE A 126 3.18 -2.99 -17.50
C ILE A 126 4.07 -1.75 -17.29
N GLY A 127 3.92 -1.09 -16.16
CA GLY A 127 4.80 0.00 -15.74
C GLY A 127 4.09 1.33 -15.50
N GLU A 128 4.90 2.37 -15.35
CA GLU A 128 4.50 3.69 -14.89
C GLU A 128 3.51 4.39 -15.85
N ARG A 129 2.57 5.14 -15.26
CA ARG A 129 1.57 5.94 -15.96
C ARG A 129 1.62 7.39 -15.48
N PRO A 130 1.40 8.36 -16.38
CA PRO A 130 1.22 9.75 -15.97
C PRO A 130 0.11 9.87 -14.92
N LEU A 131 0.41 10.62 -13.85
CA LEU A 131 -0.45 10.74 -12.67
C LEU A 131 -1.81 11.39 -12.96
N HIS A 132 -1.91 12.17 -14.03
CA HIS A 132 -3.13 12.93 -14.35
C HIS A 132 -3.85 12.45 -15.62
N ALA A 133 -3.15 11.80 -16.54
CA ALA A 133 -3.67 11.58 -17.89
C ALA A 133 -4.49 10.28 -18.01
N CYS A 134 -4.07 9.20 -17.34
CA CYS A 134 -4.68 7.88 -17.51
C CYS A 134 -5.95 7.69 -16.66
N SER A 135 -6.86 6.84 -17.14
CA SER A 135 -8.09 6.48 -16.42
C SER A 135 -7.83 5.90 -15.03
N CYS A 136 -6.87 4.97 -14.92
CA CYS A 136 -6.46 4.42 -13.62
C CYS A 136 -5.91 5.48 -12.68
N SER A 137 -5.22 6.49 -13.21
CA SER A 137 -4.63 7.54 -12.40
C SER A 137 -5.71 8.43 -11.79
N LYS A 138 -6.70 8.81 -12.61
CA LYS A 138 -7.88 9.56 -12.16
C LYS A 138 -8.74 8.75 -11.18
N ALA A 139 -8.92 7.45 -11.45
CA ALA A 139 -9.67 6.56 -10.56
C ALA A 139 -9.00 6.41 -9.20
N ILE A 140 -7.68 6.24 -9.15
CA ILE A 140 -6.92 6.20 -7.88
C ILE A 140 -7.04 7.55 -7.15
N ALA A 141 -6.86 8.66 -7.86
CA ALA A 141 -6.93 10.01 -7.30
C ALA A 141 -8.29 10.31 -6.64
N ALA A 142 -9.39 9.89 -7.26
CA ALA A 142 -10.75 10.11 -6.76
C ALA A 142 -11.02 9.49 -5.38
N PHE A 143 -10.24 8.47 -4.98
CA PHE A 143 -10.37 7.79 -3.69
C PHE A 143 -9.09 7.86 -2.84
N ALA A 144 -8.11 8.66 -3.26
CA ALA A 144 -6.86 8.83 -2.53
C ALA A 144 -7.07 9.69 -1.28
N GLU A 145 -6.35 9.37 -0.21
CA GLU A 145 -6.27 10.26 0.95
C GLU A 145 -5.62 11.61 0.55
N GLU A 146 -5.97 12.68 1.25
CA GLU A 146 -5.58 14.06 0.92
C GLU A 146 -4.08 14.23 0.66
N HIS A 147 -3.24 13.61 1.50
CA HIS A 147 -1.79 13.65 1.36
C HIS A 147 -1.25 12.96 0.10
N PHE A 148 -1.96 11.96 -0.43
CA PHE A 148 -1.63 11.30 -1.70
C PHE A 148 -2.17 12.07 -2.90
N LEU A 149 -3.34 12.69 -2.75
CA LEU A 149 -3.96 13.52 -3.79
C LEU A 149 -3.05 14.70 -4.15
N ASP A 150 -2.43 15.33 -3.16
CA ASP A 150 -1.47 16.43 -3.39
C ASP A 150 -0.27 16.01 -4.24
N VAL A 151 0.20 14.76 -4.10
CA VAL A 151 1.28 14.22 -4.93
C VAL A 151 0.83 14.10 -6.39
N ILE A 152 -0.37 13.56 -6.60
CA ILE A 152 -0.94 13.37 -7.94
C ILE A 152 -1.20 14.72 -8.62
N LEU A 153 -1.66 15.72 -7.87
CA LEU A 153 -2.04 17.04 -8.38
C LEU A 153 -0.89 18.07 -8.39
N LYS A 154 0.35 17.66 -8.10
CA LYS A 154 1.50 18.58 -8.04
C LYS A 154 2.01 19.03 -9.42
N GLY A 155 1.68 18.28 -10.47
CA GLY A 155 2.19 18.51 -11.83
C GLY A 155 3.66 18.08 -12.01
N PRO A 156 4.22 18.20 -13.23
CA PRO A 156 3.67 18.89 -14.40
C PRO A 156 2.59 18.08 -15.14
N PHE A 157 1.57 18.78 -15.63
CA PHE A 157 0.47 18.18 -16.40
C PHE A 157 0.73 18.22 -17.90
N GLN A 158 1.63 17.36 -18.38
CA GLN A 158 1.92 17.24 -19.81
C GLN A 158 0.65 16.88 -20.62
N ALA A 159 0.45 17.54 -21.77
CA ALA A 159 -0.56 17.14 -22.75
C ALA A 159 -0.03 15.96 -23.59
N PHE A 160 -0.67 14.79 -23.47
CA PHE A 160 -0.35 13.61 -24.28
C PHE A 160 -1.24 13.50 -25.52
N THR A 161 -2.44 14.07 -25.44
CA THR A 161 -3.47 14.12 -26.48
C THR A 161 -4.24 15.44 -26.37
N GLU A 162 -5.04 15.78 -27.37
CA GLU A 162 -5.97 16.93 -27.31
C GLU A 162 -6.96 16.84 -26.12
N ASN A 163 -7.34 15.62 -25.71
CA ASN A 163 -8.26 15.39 -24.59
C ASN A 163 -7.57 15.24 -23.22
N THR A 164 -6.26 15.47 -23.12
CA THR A 164 -5.57 15.37 -21.82
C THR A 164 -5.91 16.59 -20.99
N LYS A 165 -6.64 16.41 -19.87
CA LYS A 165 -6.83 17.46 -18.84
C LYS A 165 -5.45 17.93 -18.39
N THR A 166 -5.15 19.23 -18.44
CA THR A 166 -3.80 19.77 -18.15
C THR A 166 -3.76 20.79 -17.02
N THR A 167 -4.86 20.96 -16.30
CA THR A 167 -4.94 21.83 -15.12
C THR A 167 -5.49 21.10 -13.91
N ARG A 168 -5.15 21.60 -12.70
CA ARG A 168 -5.68 21.07 -11.44
C ARG A 168 -7.21 21.19 -11.38
N GLN A 169 -7.75 22.31 -11.87
CA GLN A 169 -9.19 22.55 -11.86
C GLN A 169 -9.92 21.51 -12.72
N GLU A 170 -9.46 21.29 -13.96
CA GLU A 170 -10.06 20.26 -14.83
C GLU A 170 -10.01 18.86 -14.19
N LEU A 171 -8.98 18.53 -13.41
CA LEU A 171 -8.86 17.22 -12.76
C LEU A 171 -9.79 17.04 -11.56
N LEU A 172 -10.25 18.12 -10.94
CA LEU A 172 -11.13 18.12 -9.77
C LEU A 172 -12.62 18.22 -10.13
N GLU A 173 -12.93 18.60 -11.37
CA GLU A 173 -14.26 18.53 -12.00
C GLU A 173 -14.61 17.11 -12.46
#